data_AF-A0A7S1UDY2-F1
#
_entry.id   AF-A0A7S1UDY2-F1
#
_cell.length_a   1.000
_cell.length_b   1.000
_cell.length_c   1.000
_cell.angle_alpha   90.00
_cell.angle_beta   90.00
_cell.angle_gamma   90.00
#
_symmetry.space_group_name_H-M   'P 1'
#
loop_
_entity.id
_entity.type
_entity.pdbx_description
1 polymer ?
#
loop_
_entity_poly.entity_id
_entity_poly.type
_entity_poly.pdbx_seq_one_letter_code
_entity_poly.pdbx_strand_id
1 'polypeptide(L)'
;ATPGGGAAAAAAARERLGITGALPGLWLDSPELRLLELQGDAAAFDDEFNAALGELDGLVKSGHIGGYEVSSALWSASEVEGGEGGDGAAQLPITQVLGDGGDARPGLRGIHLPLNVLEVWGLEVAAVAARRGLRVSATRPHLAVLPEGIFSLAGEGGAAPPPGYAPASAAVLDRFSFVVDEDASEDERALAEGCRWMRQLVNDMHRKLQHFTSPQHFEQEFLTTIMPLIDAKFDGIDEESVEILQGFFMEYGEMVEFYTTQRTRELLTAGALTIAADPMAADAADATVACASGAHALARGEDLGDYCLAWARRQPGVDVVLLDLAAAPGKLWDEARMQQEQ
;
A
#
# COMPACT_ATOMS: atom_id res chain seq x y z
N ALA A 1 -15.48 -32.89 -8.25
CA ALA A 1 -16.50 -31.83 -8.08
C ALA A 1 -16.33 -30.86 -9.25
N THR A 2 -17.39 -30.56 -9.98
CA THR A 2 -17.35 -29.74 -11.20
C THR A 2 -17.09 -28.26 -10.86
N PRO A 3 -16.30 -27.50 -11.65
CA PRO A 3 -15.87 -26.13 -11.33
C PRO A 3 -16.96 -25.04 -11.49
N GLY A 4 -18.24 -25.40 -11.60
CA GLY A 4 -19.32 -24.47 -11.96
C GLY A 4 -20.37 -24.19 -10.86
N GLY A 5 -20.22 -24.78 -9.67
CA GLY A 5 -21.27 -24.73 -8.63
C GLY A 5 -21.35 -23.41 -7.83
N GLY A 6 -20.22 -22.72 -7.64
CA GLY A 6 -20.15 -21.53 -6.79
C GLY A 6 -20.86 -20.31 -7.38
N ALA A 7 -20.70 -20.07 -8.68
CA ALA A 7 -21.30 -18.92 -9.36
C ALA A 7 -22.83 -18.99 -9.40
N ALA A 8 -23.40 -20.18 -9.60
CA ALA A 8 -24.85 -20.38 -9.63
C ALA A 8 -25.48 -20.25 -8.23
N ALA A 9 -24.80 -20.72 -7.18
CA ALA A 9 -25.25 -20.56 -5.80
C ALA A 9 -25.21 -19.09 -5.34
N ALA A 10 -24.18 -18.34 -5.73
CA ALA A 10 -24.04 -16.92 -5.47
C ALA A 10 -25.09 -16.09 -6.22
N ALA A 11 -25.39 -16.43 -7.48
CA ALA A 11 -26.46 -15.79 -8.25
C ALA A 11 -27.85 -16.03 -7.63
N ALA A 12 -28.14 -17.26 -7.19
CA ALA A 12 -29.41 -17.59 -6.54
C ALA A 12 -29.57 -16.91 -5.16
N ALA A 13 -28.46 -16.68 -4.43
CA ALA A 13 -28.47 -15.93 -3.18
C ALA A 13 -28.69 -14.43 -3.40
N ARG A 14 -28.12 -13.86 -4.48
CA ARG A 14 -28.36 -12.46 -4.90
C ARG A 14 -29.81 -12.21 -5.27
N GLU A 15 -30.42 -13.12 -6.04
CA GLU A 15 -31.82 -13.04 -6.45
C GLU A 15 -32.78 -13.16 -5.25
N ARG A 16 -32.48 -14.01 -4.27
CA ARG A 16 -33.26 -14.15 -3.04
C ARG A 16 -33.20 -12.92 -2.11
N LEU A 17 -32.16 -12.10 -2.23
CA LEU A 17 -31.90 -10.95 -1.37
C LEU A 17 -32.21 -9.60 -2.04
N GLY A 18 -32.67 -9.59 -3.30
CA GLY A 18 -33.10 -8.37 -4.00
C GLY A 18 -31.97 -7.39 -4.34
N ILE A 19 -30.72 -7.86 -4.37
CA ILE A 19 -29.55 -6.99 -4.62
C ILE A 19 -29.33 -6.85 -6.13
N THR A 20 -29.56 -5.65 -6.67
CA THR A 20 -29.32 -5.31 -8.09
C THR A 20 -28.08 -4.43 -8.23
N GLY A 21 -26.99 -4.98 -8.78
CA GLY A 21 -25.76 -4.25 -9.11
C GLY A 21 -24.52 -5.15 -9.10
N ALA A 22 -23.60 -4.92 -10.05
CA ALA A 22 -22.29 -5.58 -10.06
C ALA A 22 -21.28 -4.70 -9.30
N LEU A 23 -20.78 -5.19 -8.17
CA LEU A 23 -19.61 -4.61 -7.49
C LEU A 23 -18.36 -5.39 -7.91
N PRO A 24 -17.30 -4.74 -8.40
CA PRO A 24 -16.05 -5.40 -8.72
C PRO A 24 -15.17 -5.62 -7.47
N GLY A 25 -14.78 -6.88 -7.24
CA GLY A 25 -13.47 -7.28 -6.70
C GLY A 25 -13.12 -7.06 -5.22
N LEU A 26 -13.29 -8.07 -4.37
CA LEU A 26 -12.22 -8.98 -3.87
C LEU A 26 -12.90 -10.01 -2.95
N TRP A 27 -12.97 -11.26 -3.40
CA TRP A 27 -13.63 -12.35 -2.68
C TRP A 27 -12.58 -13.09 -1.84
N LEU A 28 -12.61 -12.91 -0.51
CA LEU A 28 -11.99 -13.88 0.39
C LEU A 28 -12.92 -15.08 0.48
N ASP A 29 -12.37 -16.27 0.25
CA ASP A 29 -13.06 -17.55 0.08
C ASP A 29 -13.61 -18.10 1.43
N SER A 30 -14.40 -17.28 2.12
CA SER A 30 -15.24 -17.66 3.25
C SER A 30 -16.69 -17.29 2.93
N PRO A 31 -17.65 -18.22 3.01
CA PRO A 31 -19.07 -17.94 2.77
C PRO A 31 -19.68 -16.92 3.74
N GLU A 32 -18.90 -16.46 4.74
CA GLU A 32 -19.31 -15.57 5.83
C GLU A 32 -18.77 -14.13 5.67
N LEU A 33 -17.84 -13.86 4.75
CA LEU A 33 -17.27 -12.53 4.52
C LEU A 33 -17.93 -11.86 3.33
N ARG A 34 -18.71 -10.81 3.60
CA ARG A 34 -19.25 -9.90 2.58
C ARG A 34 -18.58 -8.54 2.72
N LEU A 35 -17.86 -8.13 1.68
CA LEU A 35 -17.32 -6.79 1.55
C LEU A 35 -18.39 -5.90 0.91
N LEU A 36 -18.69 -4.76 1.54
CA LEU A 36 -19.49 -3.71 0.94
C LEU A 36 -18.58 -2.50 0.78
N GLU A 37 -18.26 -2.18 -0.47
CA GLU A 37 -17.43 -1.04 -0.84
C GLU A 37 -18.35 0.15 -1.15
N LEU A 38 -18.04 1.31 -0.58
CA LEU A 38 -18.78 2.55 -0.77
C LEU A 38 -17.89 3.55 -1.52
N GLN A 39 -18.45 4.22 -2.53
CA GLN A 39 -17.75 5.21 -3.35
C GLN A 39 -18.64 6.44 -3.51
N GLY A 40 -18.16 7.66 -3.22
CA GLY A 40 -18.98 8.87 -3.36
C GLY A 40 -18.40 10.14 -2.73
N ASP A 41 -19.08 11.28 -2.94
CA ASP A 41 -18.82 12.57 -2.27
C ASP A 41 -19.06 12.45 -0.75
N ALA A 42 -18.26 13.14 0.07
CA ALA A 42 -18.21 12.97 1.53
C ALA A 42 -19.57 13.13 2.22
N ALA A 43 -20.42 14.03 1.73
CA ALA A 43 -21.77 14.22 2.30
C ALA A 43 -22.75 13.09 1.93
N ALA A 44 -22.61 12.50 0.74
CA ALA A 44 -23.42 11.34 0.33
C ALA A 44 -22.92 10.07 1.03
N PHE A 45 -21.62 10.01 1.29
CA PHE A 45 -20.98 8.88 1.96
C PHE A 45 -21.54 8.65 3.37
N ASP A 46 -21.71 9.69 4.17
CA ASP A 46 -22.22 9.55 5.54
C ASP A 46 -23.61 8.88 5.58
N ASP A 47 -24.50 9.28 4.68
CA ASP A 47 -25.85 8.73 4.58
C ASP A 47 -25.82 7.29 4.08
N GLU A 48 -25.04 6.99 3.03
CA GLU A 48 -24.90 5.64 2.47
C GLU A 48 -24.24 4.68 3.46
N PHE A 49 -23.20 5.12 4.17
CA PHE A 49 -22.51 4.35 5.19
C PHE A 49 -23.44 4.04 6.37
N ASN A 50 -24.18 5.02 6.87
CA ASN A 50 -25.16 4.78 7.93
C ASN A 50 -26.30 3.86 7.49
N ALA A 51 -26.77 3.98 6.24
CA ALA A 51 -27.76 3.07 5.67
C ALA A 51 -27.23 1.63 5.62
N ALA A 52 -26.00 1.43 5.12
CA ALA A 52 -25.35 0.12 5.07
C ALA A 52 -25.20 -0.52 6.46
N LEU A 53 -24.76 0.25 7.46
CA LEU A 53 -24.69 -0.23 8.84
C LEU A 53 -26.09 -0.60 9.39
N GLY A 54 -27.13 0.15 9.01
CA GLY A 54 -28.52 -0.17 9.34
C GLY A 54 -29.00 -1.48 8.74
N GLU A 55 -28.61 -1.79 7.50
CA GLU A 55 -28.89 -3.08 6.86
C GLU A 55 -28.18 -4.23 7.58
N LEU A 56 -26.90 -4.05 7.94
CA LEU A 56 -26.14 -5.04 8.72
C LEU A 56 -26.78 -5.29 10.09
N ASP A 57 -27.22 -4.24 10.78
CA ASP A 57 -27.97 -4.37 12.04
C ASP A 57 -29.29 -5.14 11.83
N GLY A 58 -29.97 -4.95 10.69
CA GLY A 58 -31.15 -5.71 10.29
C GLY A 58 -30.84 -7.21 10.10
N LEU A 59 -29.72 -7.54 9.47
CA LEU A 59 -29.25 -8.92 9.29
C LEU A 59 -28.91 -9.58 10.63
N VAL A 60 -28.29 -8.83 11.56
CA VAL A 60 -28.03 -9.32 12.92
C VAL A 60 -29.33 -9.57 13.68
N LYS A 61 -30.27 -8.60 13.66
CA LYS A 61 -31.58 -8.72 14.35
C LYS A 61 -32.41 -9.88 13.84
N SER A 62 -32.32 -10.18 12.55
CA SER A 62 -33.01 -11.31 11.93
C SER A 62 -32.26 -12.64 12.05
N GLY A 63 -31.08 -12.66 12.68
CA GLY A 63 -30.30 -13.87 12.93
C GLY A 63 -29.57 -14.44 11.72
N HIS A 64 -29.46 -13.67 10.63
CA HIS A 64 -28.73 -14.10 9.43
C HIS A 64 -27.21 -14.06 9.63
N ILE A 65 -26.73 -13.15 10.48
CA ILE A 65 -25.31 -13.03 10.87
C ILE A 65 -25.20 -12.78 12.38
N GLY A 66 -24.09 -13.19 13.02
CA GLY A 66 -23.86 -13.01 14.46
C GLY A 66 -23.34 -11.63 14.88
N GLY A 67 -22.88 -10.86 13.89
CA GLY A 67 -22.29 -9.53 14.04
C GLY A 67 -21.50 -9.15 12.78
N TYR A 68 -20.93 -7.96 12.79
CA TYR A 68 -20.09 -7.44 11.72
C TYR A 68 -18.93 -6.63 12.28
N GLU A 69 -17.91 -6.43 11.46
CA GLU A 69 -16.74 -5.60 11.74
C GLU A 69 -16.58 -4.58 10.61
N VAL A 70 -16.04 -3.40 10.91
CA VAL A 70 -15.84 -2.31 9.93
C VAL A 70 -14.35 -2.14 9.68
N SER A 71 -13.94 -1.92 8.43
CA SER A 71 -12.53 -1.71 8.06
C SER A 71 -12.33 -0.41 7.30
N SER A 72 -11.30 0.35 7.66
CA SER A 72 -10.81 1.51 6.88
C SER A 72 -9.53 1.21 6.08
N ALA A 73 -9.11 -0.07 6.03
CA ALA A 73 -7.82 -0.47 5.44
C ALA A 73 -7.69 -0.15 3.94
N LEU A 74 -8.80 -0.06 3.21
CA LEU A 74 -8.80 0.14 1.75
C LEU A 74 -8.80 1.60 1.30
N TRP A 75 -9.16 2.55 2.17
CA TRP A 75 -9.45 3.92 1.72
C TRP A 75 -8.19 4.71 1.33
N SER A 76 -7.12 4.57 2.10
CA SER A 76 -5.95 5.46 1.94
C SER A 76 -5.07 5.14 0.73
N ALA A 77 -5.12 3.92 0.17
CA ALA A 77 -4.21 3.55 -0.92
C ALA A 77 -4.59 4.16 -2.27
N SER A 78 -5.88 4.30 -2.59
CA SER A 78 -6.34 4.74 -3.91
C SER A 78 -6.42 6.26 -4.11
N GLU A 79 -6.53 7.04 -3.04
CA GLU A 79 -6.75 8.51 -3.12
C GLU A 79 -5.43 9.32 -3.11
N VAL A 80 -4.35 8.79 -2.55
CA VAL A 80 -3.03 9.46 -2.57
C VAL A 80 -2.39 9.44 -3.96
N GLU A 81 -2.91 8.61 -4.87
CA GLU A 81 -2.35 8.37 -6.20
C GLU A 81 -2.80 9.38 -7.28
N GLY A 82 -3.59 10.43 -6.94
CA GLY A 82 -4.23 11.30 -7.94
C GLY A 82 -4.15 12.83 -7.76
N GLY A 83 -3.89 13.36 -6.58
CA GLY A 83 -3.84 14.82 -6.37
C GLY A 83 -4.48 15.29 -5.07
N GLU A 84 -3.90 16.35 -4.50
CA GLU A 84 -4.30 17.07 -3.29
C GLU A 84 -4.62 16.17 -2.08
N GLY A 85 -3.61 15.94 -1.25
CA GLY A 85 -3.72 15.19 0.00
C GLY A 85 -4.95 15.59 0.82
N GLY A 86 -5.94 14.72 0.83
CA GLY A 86 -7.10 14.84 1.69
C GLY A 86 -6.73 14.41 3.10
N ASP A 87 -6.30 15.39 3.92
CA ASP A 87 -5.88 15.26 5.33
C ASP A 87 -6.94 14.67 6.30
N GLY A 88 -8.01 14.03 5.83
CA GLY A 88 -9.10 13.58 6.69
C GLY A 88 -10.06 12.51 6.17
N ALA A 89 -9.94 12.04 4.92
CA ALA A 89 -10.97 11.14 4.35
C ALA A 89 -11.04 9.76 5.05
N ALA A 90 -9.89 9.18 5.44
CA ALA A 90 -9.85 7.87 6.11
C ALA A 90 -10.32 7.90 7.60
N GLN A 91 -10.40 9.09 8.22
CA GLN A 91 -10.80 9.25 9.63
C GLN A 91 -12.33 9.29 9.83
N LEU A 92 -13.06 9.73 8.80
CA LEU A 92 -14.49 10.04 8.89
C LEU A 92 -15.39 8.83 9.18
N PRO A 93 -15.21 7.63 8.58
CA PRO A 93 -16.18 6.54 8.77
C PRO A 93 -16.13 5.96 10.18
N ILE A 94 -14.94 5.68 10.72
CA ILE A 94 -14.82 4.96 12.01
C ILE A 94 -15.14 5.86 13.19
N THR A 95 -14.74 7.13 13.17
CA THR A 95 -15.11 8.07 14.25
C THR A 95 -16.62 8.28 14.32
N GLN A 96 -17.32 8.26 13.18
CA GLN A 96 -18.79 8.26 13.11
C GLN A 96 -19.43 6.98 13.65
N VAL A 97 -18.88 5.80 13.34
CA VAL A 97 -19.30 4.53 13.99
C VAL A 97 -19.17 4.63 15.52
N LEU A 98 -18.19 5.40 15.98
CA LEU A 98 -17.89 5.65 17.38
C LEU A 98 -18.50 6.96 17.93
N GLY A 99 -19.42 7.64 17.24
CA GLY A 99 -19.97 8.94 17.66
C GLY A 99 -20.76 8.92 18.99
N ASP A 100 -21.01 10.13 19.53
CA ASP A 100 -21.34 10.45 20.94
C ASP A 100 -22.80 10.21 21.41
N GLY A 101 -23.68 9.66 20.60
CA GLY A 101 -25.11 9.57 20.94
C GLY A 101 -25.83 8.28 20.56
N GLY A 102 -25.15 7.32 19.94
CA GLY A 102 -25.77 6.07 19.52
C GLY A 102 -25.59 4.99 20.58
N ASP A 103 -26.70 4.43 21.06
CA ASP A 103 -26.69 3.10 21.68
C ASP A 103 -25.74 2.19 20.88
N ALA A 104 -24.82 1.52 21.59
CA ALA A 104 -23.84 0.63 20.97
C ALA A 104 -24.53 -0.25 19.93
N ARG A 105 -24.17 -0.09 18.64
CA ARG A 105 -24.76 -0.89 17.56
C ARG A 105 -24.58 -2.36 17.94
N PRO A 106 -25.66 -3.10 18.26
CA PRO A 106 -25.53 -4.39 18.94
C PRO A 106 -24.90 -5.46 18.06
N GLY A 107 -24.87 -5.23 16.74
CA GLY A 107 -24.21 -6.07 15.75
C GLY A 107 -22.73 -5.79 15.55
N LEU A 108 -22.23 -4.60 15.91
CA LEU A 108 -20.84 -4.24 15.71
C LEU A 108 -19.96 -4.97 16.74
N ARG A 109 -18.97 -5.73 16.24
CA ARG A 109 -18.06 -6.53 17.07
C ARG A 109 -16.64 -6.02 17.10
N GLY A 110 -16.23 -5.29 16.07
CA GLY A 110 -14.87 -4.83 15.97
C GLY A 110 -14.61 -3.89 14.81
N ILE A 111 -13.41 -3.34 14.81
CA ILE A 111 -12.92 -2.42 13.79
C ILE A 111 -11.52 -2.85 13.34
N HIS A 112 -11.24 -2.63 12.07
CA HIS A 112 -9.93 -2.80 11.45
C HIS A 112 -9.47 -1.42 10.98
N LEU A 113 -8.28 -1.01 11.40
CA LEU A 113 -7.77 0.31 11.07
C LEU A 113 -6.27 0.26 10.77
N PRO A 114 -5.77 1.06 9.83
CA PRO A 114 -4.35 1.28 9.66
C PRO A 114 -3.72 1.75 10.98
N LEU A 115 -2.76 1.00 11.47
CA LEU A 115 -2.05 1.35 12.70
C LEU A 115 -0.62 0.83 12.61
N ASN A 116 0.29 1.78 12.47
CA ASN A 116 1.72 1.52 12.43
C ASN A 116 2.47 2.72 13.02
N VAL A 117 3.79 2.59 13.09
CA VAL A 117 4.67 3.57 13.77
C VAL A 117 4.61 4.97 13.14
N LEU A 118 4.16 5.08 11.89
CA LEU A 118 3.99 6.37 11.19
C LEU A 118 2.52 6.82 11.20
N GLU A 119 1.58 5.90 11.00
CA GLU A 119 0.13 6.14 11.03
C GLU A 119 -0.44 5.93 12.44
N VAL A 120 -0.18 6.90 13.32
CA VAL A 120 -0.56 6.81 14.74
C VAL A 120 -1.98 7.31 15.04
N TRP A 121 -2.65 7.92 14.06
CA TRP A 121 -4.03 8.41 14.17
C TRP A 121 -5.02 7.32 14.61
N GLY A 122 -4.73 6.07 14.24
CA GLY A 122 -5.52 4.91 14.64
C GLY A 122 -5.55 4.63 16.15
N LEU A 123 -4.61 5.18 16.91
CA LEU A 123 -4.51 4.92 18.36
C LEU A 123 -5.68 5.50 19.16
N GLU A 124 -6.12 6.70 18.81
CA GLU A 124 -7.24 7.35 19.50
C GLU A 124 -8.54 6.57 19.25
N VAL A 125 -8.74 6.18 17.99
CA VAL A 125 -9.85 5.34 17.54
C VAL A 125 -9.82 3.98 18.25
N ALA A 126 -8.65 3.34 18.33
CA ALA A 126 -8.47 2.08 19.03
C ALA A 126 -8.84 2.19 20.51
N ALA A 127 -8.40 3.25 21.19
CA ALA A 127 -8.72 3.48 22.60
C ALA A 127 -10.22 3.70 22.84
N VAL A 128 -10.89 4.45 21.95
CA VAL A 128 -12.35 4.64 22.02
C VAL A 128 -13.10 3.32 21.76
N ALA A 129 -12.72 2.58 20.73
CA ALA A 129 -13.34 1.29 20.40
C ALA A 129 -13.18 0.26 21.54
N ALA A 130 -11.99 0.15 22.12
CA ALA A 130 -11.72 -0.74 23.24
C ALA A 130 -12.58 -0.40 24.48
N ARG A 131 -12.76 0.89 24.80
CA ARG A 131 -13.66 1.32 25.90
C ARG A 131 -15.12 0.96 25.66
N ARG A 132 -15.52 0.76 24.39
CA ARG A 132 -16.86 0.31 24.00
C ARG A 132 -16.98 -1.21 23.89
N GLY A 133 -15.93 -1.96 24.23
CA GLY A 133 -15.91 -3.43 24.15
C GLY A 133 -15.86 -3.96 22.71
N LEU A 134 -15.44 -3.13 21.77
CA LEU A 134 -15.18 -3.56 20.39
C LEU A 134 -13.78 -4.13 20.28
N ARG A 135 -13.63 -5.18 19.48
CA ARG A 135 -12.32 -5.71 19.09
C ARG A 135 -11.63 -4.75 18.14
N VAL A 136 -10.35 -4.50 18.33
CA VAL A 136 -9.55 -3.67 17.43
C VAL A 136 -8.47 -4.50 16.77
N SER A 137 -8.46 -4.47 15.45
CA SER A 137 -7.43 -5.08 14.62
C SER A 137 -6.60 -3.98 13.95
N ALA A 138 -5.32 -3.90 14.30
CA ALA A 138 -4.35 -3.09 13.58
C ALA A 138 -4.04 -3.76 12.24
N THR A 139 -4.17 -3.02 11.16
CA THR A 139 -3.83 -3.44 9.79
C THR A 139 -2.62 -2.66 9.31
N ARG A 140 -1.94 -3.16 8.26
CA ARG A 140 -0.78 -2.50 7.65
C ARG A 140 0.36 -2.15 8.60
N PRO A 141 0.84 -3.11 9.43
CA PRO A 141 1.98 -2.84 10.28
C PRO A 141 3.27 -2.52 9.50
N HIS A 142 3.34 -2.92 8.23
CA HIS A 142 4.51 -2.80 7.36
C HIS A 142 4.35 -1.77 6.23
N LEU A 143 3.23 -1.05 6.19
CA LEU A 143 2.96 -0.08 5.13
C LEU A 143 2.29 1.14 5.75
N ALA A 144 2.92 2.29 5.60
CA ALA A 144 2.32 3.57 5.98
C ALA A 144 1.89 4.34 4.76
N VAL A 145 0.67 4.88 4.78
CA VAL A 145 0.19 5.79 3.74
C VAL A 145 -0.02 7.17 4.36
N LEU A 146 0.78 8.13 3.92
CA LEU A 146 0.77 9.51 4.40
C LEU A 146 0.57 10.48 3.21
N PRO A 147 0.22 11.76 3.46
CA PRO A 147 0.15 12.76 2.40
C PRO A 147 1.44 12.91 1.59
N GLU A 148 2.60 12.65 2.22
CA GLU A 148 3.91 12.69 1.57
C GLU A 148 4.21 11.46 0.70
N GLY A 149 3.38 10.42 0.80
CA GLY A 149 3.46 9.21 -0.01
C GLY A 149 3.29 7.90 0.77
N ILE A 150 3.55 6.80 0.08
CA ILE A 150 3.52 5.44 0.64
C ILE A 150 4.92 5.09 1.13
N PHE A 151 5.05 4.62 2.37
CA PHE A 151 6.31 4.26 3.02
C PHE A 151 6.30 2.77 3.40
N SER A 152 7.32 2.05 2.94
CA SER A 152 7.56 0.69 3.43
C SER A 152 8.13 0.75 4.84
N LEU A 153 7.49 0.02 5.75
CA LEU A 153 7.91 -0.25 7.12
C LEU A 153 8.39 -1.70 7.28
N ALA A 154 8.66 -2.38 6.18
CA ALA A 154 9.36 -3.66 6.13
C ALA A 154 10.76 -3.48 5.53
N GLY A 155 11.63 -4.44 5.83
CA GLY A 155 12.93 -4.57 5.19
C GLY A 155 14.06 -4.74 6.20
N GLU A 156 14.95 -5.68 5.86
CA GLU A 156 16.26 -5.82 6.44
C GLU A 156 17.09 -4.64 5.96
N GLY A 157 16.95 -3.49 6.64
CA GLY A 157 17.71 -2.28 6.33
C GLY A 157 19.21 -2.54 6.54
N GLY A 158 19.85 -3.12 5.53
CA GLY A 158 21.27 -3.40 5.52
C GLY A 158 22.06 -2.11 5.76
N ALA A 159 23.21 -2.21 6.40
CA ALA A 159 24.07 -1.04 6.61
C ALA A 159 24.75 -0.56 5.31
N ALA A 160 24.66 -1.35 4.23
CA ALA A 160 25.33 -1.12 2.97
C ALA A 160 24.36 -1.32 1.80
N PRO A 161 24.53 -0.56 0.69
CA PRO A 161 23.76 -0.75 -0.53
C PRO A 161 23.92 -2.17 -1.11
N PRO A 162 22.91 -2.68 -1.85
CA PRO A 162 23.01 -3.93 -2.60
C PRO A 162 24.23 -3.93 -3.54
N PRO A 163 25.08 -4.98 -3.51
CA PRO A 163 26.33 -4.99 -4.28
C PRO A 163 26.12 -5.19 -5.78
N GLY A 164 24.97 -5.70 -6.23
CA GLY A 164 24.70 -6.01 -7.64
C GLY A 164 24.31 -4.80 -8.49
N TYR A 165 23.81 -3.72 -7.87
CA TYR A 165 23.36 -2.52 -8.57
C TYR A 165 24.47 -1.84 -9.41
N ALA A 166 25.65 -1.62 -8.83
CA ALA A 166 26.74 -0.95 -9.54
C ALA A 166 27.24 -1.74 -10.76
N PRO A 167 27.50 -3.07 -10.66
CA PRO A 167 27.78 -3.91 -11.83
C PRO A 167 26.68 -3.90 -12.88
N ALA A 168 25.40 -4.01 -12.50
CA ALA A 168 24.29 -4.04 -13.44
C ALA A 168 24.13 -2.70 -14.18
N SER A 169 24.26 -1.58 -13.47
CA SER A 169 24.27 -0.24 -14.08
C SER A 169 25.42 -0.09 -15.07
N ALA A 170 26.63 -0.54 -14.70
CA ALA A 170 27.79 -0.50 -15.59
C ALA A 170 27.57 -1.34 -16.86
N ALA A 171 26.97 -2.54 -16.74
CA ALA A 171 26.67 -3.40 -17.87
C ALA A 171 25.69 -2.75 -18.86
N VAL A 172 24.63 -2.08 -18.38
CA VAL A 172 23.72 -1.33 -19.27
C VAL A 172 24.47 -0.17 -19.95
N LEU A 173 25.23 0.62 -19.19
CA LEU A 173 25.94 1.77 -19.76
C LEU A 173 26.99 1.36 -20.80
N ASP A 174 27.61 0.19 -20.63
CA ASP A 174 28.54 -0.42 -21.59
C ASP A 174 27.81 -0.97 -22.82
N ARG A 175 26.73 -1.74 -22.63
CA ARG A 175 25.91 -2.29 -23.73
C ARG A 175 25.40 -1.22 -24.68
N PHE A 176 24.95 -0.10 -24.12
CA PHE A 176 24.41 1.03 -24.87
C PHE A 176 25.46 2.13 -25.15
N SER A 177 26.75 1.79 -25.19
CA SER A 177 27.85 2.74 -25.45
C SER A 177 28.20 2.96 -26.93
N PHE A 178 27.28 2.63 -27.84
CA PHE A 178 27.53 2.69 -29.29
C PHE A 178 27.82 4.12 -29.80
N VAL A 179 28.88 4.25 -30.58
CA VAL A 179 29.30 5.48 -31.26
C VAL A 179 29.43 5.19 -32.75
N VAL A 180 28.91 6.11 -33.56
CA VAL A 180 28.92 6.02 -35.03
C VAL A 180 29.90 7.00 -35.63
N ASP A 181 30.51 6.59 -36.74
CA ASP A 181 31.37 7.45 -37.57
C ASP A 181 30.54 8.40 -38.46
N GLU A 182 31.19 9.40 -39.07
CA GLU A 182 30.52 10.41 -39.91
C GLU A 182 29.76 9.78 -41.10
N ASP A 183 30.27 8.67 -41.65
CA ASP A 183 29.73 7.95 -42.80
C ASP A 183 28.66 6.89 -42.44
N ALA A 184 28.17 6.88 -41.19
CA ALA A 184 27.19 5.90 -40.74
C ALA A 184 25.85 5.98 -41.49
N SER A 185 25.23 4.82 -41.69
CA SER A 185 23.89 4.68 -42.25
C SER A 185 22.82 5.31 -41.36
N GLU A 186 21.64 5.53 -41.93
CA GLU A 186 20.48 6.05 -41.18
C GLU A 186 20.10 5.12 -40.02
N ASP A 187 20.13 3.81 -40.24
CA ASP A 187 19.86 2.78 -39.22
C ASP A 187 20.90 2.81 -38.09
N GLU A 188 22.20 2.94 -38.42
CA GLU A 188 23.25 3.06 -37.41
C GLU A 188 23.11 4.34 -36.58
N ARG A 189 22.72 5.46 -37.21
CA ARG A 189 22.47 6.73 -36.49
C ARG A 189 21.26 6.62 -35.58
N ALA A 190 20.19 5.97 -36.01
CA ALA A 190 19.00 5.72 -35.19
C ALA A 190 19.35 4.82 -33.99
N LEU A 191 20.14 3.77 -34.19
CA LEU A 191 20.64 2.90 -33.13
C LEU A 191 21.48 3.69 -32.12
N ALA A 192 22.43 4.51 -32.59
CA ALA A 192 23.25 5.36 -31.72
C ALA A 192 22.42 6.37 -30.91
N GLU A 193 21.34 6.89 -31.49
CA GLU A 193 20.39 7.74 -30.77
C GLU A 193 19.64 6.96 -29.68
N GLY A 194 19.16 5.76 -29.98
CA GLY A 194 18.54 4.85 -29.00
C GLY A 194 19.49 4.52 -27.84
N CYS A 195 20.74 4.17 -28.15
CA CYS A 195 21.79 3.93 -27.16
C CYS A 195 22.04 5.16 -26.27
N ARG A 196 22.13 6.36 -26.85
CA ARG A 196 22.29 7.61 -26.09
C ARG A 196 21.10 7.86 -25.17
N TRP A 197 19.89 7.66 -25.68
CA TRP A 197 18.67 7.83 -24.90
C TRP A 197 18.61 6.85 -23.72
N MET A 198 18.93 5.57 -23.93
CA MET A 198 18.93 4.57 -22.86
C MET A 198 19.93 4.93 -21.76
N ARG A 199 21.14 5.37 -22.13
CA ARG A 199 22.13 5.87 -21.16
C ARG A 199 21.62 7.07 -20.38
N GLN A 200 20.89 7.98 -21.03
CA GLN A 200 20.26 9.11 -20.35
C GLN A 200 19.21 8.62 -19.35
N LEU A 201 18.32 7.72 -19.75
CA LEU A 201 17.31 7.12 -18.89
C LEU A 201 17.93 6.50 -17.63
N VAL A 202 18.95 5.65 -17.77
CA VAL A 202 19.65 5.02 -16.63
C VAL A 202 20.23 6.08 -15.68
N ASN A 203 20.82 7.15 -16.20
CA ASN A 203 21.36 8.24 -15.39
C ASN A 203 20.27 9.10 -14.72
N ASP A 204 19.11 9.27 -15.37
CA ASP A 204 17.95 9.94 -14.79
C ASP A 204 17.35 9.09 -13.66
N MET A 205 17.23 7.78 -13.88
CA MET A 205 16.81 6.82 -12.85
C MET A 205 17.74 6.83 -11.64
N HIS A 206 19.07 6.80 -11.85
CA HIS A 206 20.02 6.88 -10.74
C HIS A 206 19.82 8.13 -9.87
N ARG A 207 19.53 9.29 -10.49
CA ARG A 207 19.21 10.53 -9.77
C ARG A 207 17.88 10.46 -9.03
N LYS A 208 16.91 9.70 -9.56
CA LYS A 208 15.58 9.53 -8.97
C LYS A 208 15.54 8.56 -7.78
N LEU A 209 16.56 7.72 -7.56
CA LEU A 209 16.58 6.72 -6.47
C LEU A 209 16.16 7.29 -5.10
N GLN A 210 16.58 8.51 -4.77
CA GLN A 210 16.29 9.15 -3.48
C GLN A 210 14.87 9.75 -3.39
N HIS A 211 14.17 9.85 -4.50
CA HIS A 211 12.83 10.45 -4.57
C HIS A 211 11.71 9.42 -4.36
N PHE A 212 11.98 8.12 -4.56
CA PHE A 212 11.04 7.08 -4.24
C PHE A 212 10.74 7.05 -2.74
N THR A 213 9.47 6.79 -2.43
CA THR A 213 8.93 6.71 -1.07
C THR A 213 8.66 5.25 -0.67
N SER A 214 8.40 4.38 -1.66
CA SER A 214 8.23 2.94 -1.49
C SER A 214 8.62 2.16 -2.77
N PRO A 215 8.88 0.85 -2.66
CA PRO A 215 9.00 -0.03 -3.82
C PRO A 215 7.76 0.00 -4.73
N GLN A 216 6.56 0.10 -4.17
CA GLN A 216 5.30 0.18 -4.93
C GLN A 216 5.23 1.44 -5.80
N HIS A 217 5.69 2.59 -5.29
CA HIS A 217 5.81 3.82 -6.08
C HIS A 217 6.75 3.60 -7.28
N PHE A 218 7.87 2.88 -7.08
CA PHE A 218 8.74 2.51 -8.20
C PHE A 218 8.07 1.57 -9.20
N GLU A 219 7.40 0.50 -8.74
CA GLU A 219 6.69 -0.44 -9.62
C GLU A 219 5.65 0.29 -10.49
N GLN A 220 4.90 1.21 -9.91
CA GLN A 220 3.93 2.02 -10.64
C GLN A 220 4.61 2.96 -11.65
N GLU A 221 5.63 3.72 -11.26
CA GLU A 221 6.37 4.58 -12.20
C GLU A 221 6.98 3.74 -13.33
N PHE A 222 7.47 2.54 -13.00
CA PHE A 222 8.05 1.63 -13.98
C PHE A 222 7.02 1.18 -15.01
N LEU A 223 5.87 0.67 -14.57
CA LEU A 223 4.82 0.15 -15.46
C LEU A 223 4.10 1.24 -16.25
N THR A 224 3.87 2.40 -15.64
CA THR A 224 3.05 3.47 -16.24
C THR A 224 3.85 4.45 -17.08
N THR A 225 5.16 4.60 -16.80
CA THR A 225 6.00 5.63 -17.40
C THR A 225 7.23 5.03 -18.08
N ILE A 226 8.06 4.28 -17.36
CA ILE A 226 9.37 3.86 -17.88
C ILE A 226 9.21 2.83 -19.02
N MET A 227 8.42 1.78 -18.81
CA MET A 227 8.26 0.72 -19.79
C MET A 227 7.59 1.21 -21.09
N PRO A 228 6.50 2.00 -21.05
CA PRO A 228 5.95 2.60 -22.27
C PRO A 228 6.93 3.50 -23.02
N LEU A 229 7.84 4.20 -22.32
CA LEU A 229 8.87 5.01 -22.97
C LEU A 229 9.92 4.16 -23.68
N ILE A 230 10.28 3.00 -23.12
CA ILE A 230 11.19 2.05 -23.75
C ILE A 230 10.54 1.45 -25.00
N ASP A 231 9.29 0.98 -24.89
CA ASP A 231 8.53 0.42 -26.00
C ASP A 231 8.33 1.44 -27.13
N ALA A 232 8.09 2.71 -26.80
CA ALA A 232 7.96 3.78 -27.78
C ALA A 232 9.29 4.14 -28.47
N LYS A 233 10.44 3.91 -27.81
CA LYS A 233 11.76 4.28 -28.34
C LYS A 233 12.39 3.19 -29.19
N PHE A 234 12.09 1.92 -28.92
CA PHE A 234 12.69 0.78 -29.62
C PHE A 234 11.62 -0.07 -30.32
N ASP A 235 11.78 -0.28 -31.63
CA ASP A 235 10.94 -1.19 -32.43
C ASP A 235 11.35 -2.67 -32.28
N GLY A 236 11.88 -3.00 -31.11
CA GLY A 236 12.57 -4.26 -30.82
C GLY A 236 13.93 -4.03 -30.20
N ILE A 237 14.22 -4.84 -29.18
CA ILE A 237 15.50 -4.89 -28.48
C ILE A 237 16.01 -6.32 -28.64
N ASP A 238 17.29 -6.48 -28.96
CA ASP A 238 17.89 -7.81 -29.07
C ASP A 238 17.88 -8.53 -27.71
N GLU A 239 17.88 -9.86 -27.74
CA GLU A 239 17.75 -10.71 -26.55
C GLU A 239 18.80 -10.42 -25.47
N GLU A 240 20.06 -10.18 -25.87
CA GLU A 240 21.14 -9.86 -24.93
C GLU A 240 20.91 -8.50 -24.25
N SER A 241 20.45 -7.48 -25.00
CA SER A 241 20.08 -6.18 -24.43
C SER A 241 18.88 -6.29 -23.49
N VAL A 242 17.89 -7.14 -23.79
CA VAL A 242 16.75 -7.41 -22.89
C VAL A 242 17.23 -8.04 -21.58
N GLU A 243 18.09 -9.06 -21.64
CA GLU A 243 18.65 -9.72 -20.45
C GLU A 243 19.42 -8.72 -19.56
N ILE A 244 20.25 -7.87 -20.16
CA ILE A 244 21.00 -6.83 -19.45
C ILE A 244 20.06 -5.80 -18.80
N LEU A 245 19.01 -5.36 -19.49
CA LEU A 245 18.03 -4.43 -18.95
C LEU A 245 17.22 -5.05 -17.81
N GLN A 246 16.80 -6.31 -17.94
CA GLN A 246 16.10 -7.04 -16.88
C GLN A 246 16.97 -7.16 -15.63
N GLY A 247 18.24 -7.56 -15.78
CA GLY A 247 19.20 -7.61 -14.69
C GLY A 247 19.37 -6.24 -14.00
N PHE A 248 19.41 -5.16 -14.78
CA PHE A 248 19.44 -3.80 -14.23
C PHE A 248 18.18 -3.42 -13.47
N PHE A 249 16.99 -3.66 -14.00
CA PHE A 249 15.75 -3.27 -13.33
C PHE A 249 15.51 -4.05 -12.04
N MET A 250 15.90 -5.33 -12.00
CA MET A 250 15.89 -6.14 -10.79
C MET A 250 16.79 -5.53 -9.70
N GLU A 251 18.05 -5.27 -10.03
CA GLU A 251 19.01 -4.66 -9.09
C GLU A 251 18.66 -3.20 -8.74
N TYR A 252 18.00 -2.49 -9.64
CA TYR A 252 17.46 -1.15 -9.38
C TYR A 252 16.31 -1.21 -8.37
N GLY A 253 15.42 -2.20 -8.48
CA GLY A 253 14.35 -2.45 -7.49
C GLY A 253 14.90 -2.69 -6.09
N GLU A 254 15.91 -3.54 -5.96
CA GLU A 254 16.64 -3.78 -4.71
C GLU A 254 17.26 -2.49 -4.15
N MET A 255 17.82 -1.65 -5.02
CA MET A 255 18.39 -0.36 -4.64
C MET A 255 17.31 0.64 -4.16
N VAL A 256 16.13 0.63 -4.78
CA VAL A 256 14.97 1.42 -4.34
C VAL A 256 14.50 0.94 -2.98
N GLU A 257 14.37 -0.37 -2.76
CA GLU A 257 14.00 -0.94 -1.46
C GLU A 257 14.99 -0.48 -0.39
N PHE A 258 16.30 -0.60 -0.66
CA PHE A 258 17.33 -0.10 0.25
C PHE A 258 17.14 1.38 0.60
N TYR A 259 17.01 2.28 -0.37
CA TYR A 259 16.87 3.72 -0.11
C TYR A 259 15.57 4.06 0.61
N THR A 260 14.46 3.43 0.23
CA THR A 260 13.16 3.68 0.87
C THR A 260 13.18 3.22 2.32
N THR A 261 13.75 2.05 2.64
CA THR A 261 13.95 1.60 4.03
C THR A 261 14.86 2.55 4.82
N GLN A 262 15.98 3.03 4.24
CA GLN A 262 16.85 4.00 4.93
C GLN A 262 16.11 5.30 5.22
N ARG A 263 15.36 5.82 4.24
CA ARG A 263 14.57 7.04 4.40
C ARG A 263 13.49 6.89 5.46
N THR A 264 12.78 5.76 5.48
CA THR A 264 11.79 5.47 6.53
C THR A 264 12.44 5.44 7.92
N ARG A 265 13.64 4.84 8.06
CA ARG A 265 14.40 4.87 9.32
C ARG A 265 14.79 6.29 9.73
N GLU A 266 15.25 7.09 8.78
CA GLU A 266 15.60 8.50 9.03
C GLU A 266 14.38 9.29 9.54
N LEU A 267 13.21 9.09 8.92
CA LEU A 267 11.96 9.71 9.36
C LEU A 267 11.58 9.31 10.79
N LEU A 268 11.68 8.01 11.10
CA LEU A 268 11.38 7.47 12.42
C LEU A 268 12.35 7.96 13.51
N THR A 269 13.65 8.01 13.20
CA THR A 269 14.68 8.43 14.15
C THR A 269 14.71 9.95 14.36
N ALA A 270 14.39 10.73 13.32
CA ALA A 270 14.31 12.18 13.42
C ALA A 270 13.07 12.66 14.19
N GLY A 271 12.06 11.79 14.38
CA GLY A 271 10.75 12.19 14.92
C GLY A 271 10.06 13.24 14.03
N ALA A 272 10.43 13.29 12.75
CA ALA A 272 10.07 14.37 11.83
C ALA A 272 8.61 14.33 11.38
N LEU A 273 7.94 13.19 11.53
CA LEU A 273 6.51 13.06 11.28
C LEU A 273 5.76 13.36 12.58
N THR A 274 5.63 14.65 12.89
CA THR A 274 4.65 15.10 13.86
C THR A 274 3.31 15.12 13.14
N ILE A 275 2.58 14.01 13.11
CA ILE A 275 1.17 14.06 12.71
C ILE A 275 0.51 15.03 13.69
N ALA A 276 -0.03 16.14 13.15
CA ALA A 276 -0.69 17.16 13.94
C ALA A 276 -1.76 16.46 14.80
N ALA A 277 -1.54 16.42 16.11
CA ALA A 277 -2.53 15.90 17.03
C ALA A 277 -3.82 16.71 16.81
N ASP A 278 -4.90 16.01 16.48
CA ASP A 278 -6.21 16.64 16.32
C ASP A 278 -6.59 17.31 17.66
N PRO A 279 -7.01 18.59 17.67
CA PRO A 279 -7.49 19.27 18.88
C PRO A 279 -8.65 18.56 19.59
N MET A 280 -9.31 17.55 18.99
CA MET A 280 -10.29 16.70 19.70
C MET A 280 -9.67 15.80 20.79
N ALA A 281 -8.35 15.62 20.83
CA ALA A 281 -7.65 14.80 21.83
C ALA A 281 -7.54 15.43 23.24
N ALA A 282 -7.99 16.67 23.43
CA ALA A 282 -7.83 17.40 24.70
C ALA A 282 -8.58 16.76 25.89
N ASP A 283 -9.64 15.99 25.66
CA ASP A 283 -10.41 15.32 26.72
C ASP A 283 -9.98 13.87 27.01
N ALA A 284 -9.03 13.31 26.25
CA ALA A 284 -8.50 11.96 26.45
C ALA A 284 -7.21 11.94 27.32
N ALA A 285 -7.09 12.88 28.26
CA ALA A 285 -5.95 13.05 29.15
C ALA A 285 -5.87 11.97 30.25
N ASP A 286 -5.73 10.70 29.86
CA ASP A 286 -5.35 9.60 30.76
C ASP A 286 -4.10 8.86 30.23
N ALA A 287 -2.96 9.54 30.37
CA ALA A 287 -1.64 9.03 30.75
C ALA A 287 -1.01 7.77 30.09
N THR A 288 -1.46 7.27 28.93
CA THR A 288 -0.82 6.07 28.32
C THR A 288 -0.42 6.16 26.84
N VAL A 289 -0.75 7.23 26.12
CA VAL A 289 -0.37 7.43 24.70
C VAL A 289 1.00 8.14 24.56
N ALA A 290 1.86 8.06 25.58
CA ALA A 290 3.13 8.80 25.65
C ALA A 290 4.24 8.26 24.72
N CYS A 291 3.98 7.21 23.94
CA CYS A 291 4.93 6.63 22.97
C CYS A 291 4.49 6.77 21.51
N ALA A 292 3.41 7.49 21.23
CA ALA A 292 2.88 7.63 19.87
C ALA A 292 3.63 8.68 19.03
N SER A 293 4.21 9.70 19.66
CA SER A 293 4.87 10.81 18.96
C SER A 293 6.24 11.10 19.58
N GLY A 294 7.26 10.41 19.10
CA GLY A 294 8.63 10.61 19.55
C GLY A 294 9.63 9.96 18.62
N ALA A 295 10.89 10.42 18.68
CA ALA A 295 11.99 9.79 17.97
C ALA A 295 12.09 8.30 18.37
N HIS A 296 12.00 7.42 17.39
CA HIS A 296 12.14 5.98 17.59
C HIS A 296 13.63 5.62 17.68
N ALA A 297 14.04 5.03 18.80
CA ALA A 297 15.41 4.57 19.00
C ALA A 297 15.64 3.21 18.30
N LEU A 298 15.64 3.21 16.96
CA LEU A 298 15.94 2.03 16.15
C LEU A 298 17.43 1.69 16.27
N ALA A 299 17.76 0.47 16.68
CA ALA A 299 19.16 0.03 16.67
C ALA A 299 19.66 -0.12 15.23
N ARG A 300 20.96 0.13 15.02
CA ARG A 300 21.57 -0.02 13.69
C ARG A 300 21.50 -1.49 13.26
N GLY A 301 20.76 -1.76 12.19
CA GLY A 301 20.56 -3.12 11.66
C GLY A 301 19.43 -3.92 12.36
N GLU A 302 18.66 -3.33 13.27
CA GLU A 302 17.41 -3.92 13.75
C GLU A 302 16.41 -4.03 12.59
N ASP A 303 15.77 -5.18 12.39
CA ASP A 303 14.77 -5.34 11.34
C ASP A 303 13.58 -4.39 11.56
N LEU A 304 13.23 -3.64 10.51
CA LEU A 304 12.21 -2.59 10.64
C LEU A 304 10.81 -3.20 10.78
N GLY A 305 10.53 -4.32 10.10
CA GLY A 305 9.25 -5.00 10.16
C GLY A 305 8.98 -5.55 11.56
N ASP A 306 9.95 -6.29 12.12
CA ASP A 306 9.87 -6.81 13.49
C ASP A 306 9.65 -5.69 14.52
N TYR A 307 10.36 -4.56 14.37
CA TYR A 307 10.16 -3.40 15.22
C TYR A 307 8.74 -2.86 15.11
N CYS A 308 8.23 -2.63 13.89
CA CYS A 308 6.90 -2.08 13.64
C CYS A 308 5.79 -3.01 14.16
N LEU A 309 5.95 -4.33 13.99
CA LEU A 309 5.04 -5.32 14.58
C LEU A 309 5.06 -5.31 16.09
N ALA A 310 6.25 -5.30 16.69
CA ALA A 310 6.38 -5.23 18.14
C ALA A 310 5.79 -3.94 18.71
N TRP A 311 5.94 -2.82 17.99
CA TRP A 311 5.33 -1.55 18.35
C TRP A 311 3.80 -1.64 18.28
N ALA A 312 3.22 -2.10 17.17
CA ALA A 312 1.76 -2.18 16.98
C ALA A 312 1.11 -3.08 18.04
N ARG A 313 1.74 -4.22 18.37
CA ARG A 313 1.26 -5.16 19.39
C ARG A 313 1.26 -4.59 20.82
N ARG A 314 2.04 -3.56 21.10
CA ARG A 314 2.14 -2.93 22.42
C ARG A 314 1.15 -1.78 22.61
N GLN A 315 0.42 -1.41 21.56
CA GLN A 315 -0.45 -0.24 21.62
C GLN A 315 -1.71 -0.52 22.46
N PRO A 316 -2.09 0.40 23.36
CA PRO A 316 -3.31 0.25 24.14
C PRO A 316 -4.54 0.12 23.24
N GLY A 317 -5.40 -0.84 23.57
CA GLY A 317 -6.66 -1.05 22.84
C GLY A 317 -6.53 -1.85 21.55
N VAL A 318 -5.33 -2.28 21.12
CA VAL A 318 -5.15 -3.19 19.98
C VAL A 318 -5.21 -4.65 20.45
N ASP A 319 -6.19 -5.42 19.95
CA ASP A 319 -6.34 -6.84 20.28
C ASP A 319 -5.53 -7.74 19.35
N VAL A 320 -5.45 -7.36 18.07
CA VAL A 320 -4.86 -8.15 17.00
C VAL A 320 -4.05 -7.25 16.10
N VAL A 321 -2.89 -7.74 15.66
CA VAL A 321 -2.17 -7.16 14.52
C VAL A 321 -2.34 -8.13 13.35
N LEU A 322 -2.99 -7.66 12.30
CA LEU A 322 -3.14 -8.37 11.05
C LEU A 322 -1.91 -8.07 10.20
N LEU A 323 -1.12 -9.11 9.94
CA LEU A 323 -0.09 -9.04 8.92
C LEU A 323 -0.81 -8.89 7.59
N ASP A 324 -0.47 -7.84 6.85
CA ASP A 324 -1.02 -7.65 5.52
C ASP A 324 -0.80 -8.91 4.68
N LEU A 325 -1.87 -9.38 4.05
CA LEU A 325 -1.80 -10.30 2.91
C LEU A 325 -1.38 -9.55 1.63
N ALA A 326 -1.15 -8.24 1.72
CA ALA A 326 -0.69 -7.41 0.61
C ALA A 326 0.59 -8.03 0.04
N ALA A 327 0.52 -8.28 -1.26
CA ALA A 327 1.44 -9.09 -2.03
C ALA A 327 2.88 -8.84 -1.62
N ALA A 328 3.61 -9.93 -1.37
CA ALA A 328 5.07 -9.88 -1.29
C ALA A 328 5.58 -8.98 -2.44
N PRO A 329 6.25 -7.85 -2.14
CA PRO A 329 6.90 -7.06 -3.17
C PRO A 329 7.81 -8.03 -3.94
N GLY A 330 7.63 -8.08 -5.26
CA GLY A 330 8.33 -9.05 -6.13
C GLY A 330 7.44 -9.98 -6.95
N LYS A 331 6.14 -10.15 -6.66
CA LYS A 331 5.29 -11.02 -7.51
C LYS A 331 4.93 -10.42 -8.88
N LEU A 332 4.89 -9.10 -9.02
CA LEU A 332 4.57 -8.47 -10.31
C LEU A 332 5.65 -8.73 -11.37
N TRP A 333 6.92 -8.85 -10.96
CA TRP A 333 8.02 -9.24 -11.86
C TRP A 333 7.91 -10.70 -12.30
N ASP A 334 7.54 -11.61 -11.39
CA ASP A 334 7.26 -13.01 -11.72
C ASP A 334 6.04 -13.17 -12.63
N GLU A 335 5.03 -12.31 -12.48
CA GLU A 335 3.82 -12.30 -13.34
C GLU A 335 4.08 -11.66 -14.71
N ALA A 336 4.85 -10.58 -14.79
CA ALA A 336 5.32 -10.01 -16.05
C ALA A 336 6.18 -11.02 -16.85
N ARG A 337 7.01 -11.81 -16.16
CA ARG A 337 7.73 -12.96 -16.73
C ARG A 337 6.78 -14.00 -17.33
N MET A 338 5.70 -14.35 -16.62
CA MET A 338 4.71 -15.31 -17.13
C MET A 338 3.86 -14.79 -18.30
N GLN A 339 3.73 -13.47 -18.48
CA GLN A 339 3.00 -12.88 -19.61
C GLN A 339 3.84 -12.69 -20.86
N GLN A 340 5.18 -12.55 -20.76
CA GLN A 340 6.07 -12.49 -21.92
C GLN A 340 6.44 -13.88 -22.49
N GLU A 341 6.32 -14.95 -21.71
CA GLU A 341 6.54 -16.33 -22.15
C GLU A 341 5.31 -16.98 -22.84
N GLN A 342 4.19 -16.25 -22.98
CA GLN A 342 2.95 -16.68 -23.66
C GLN A 342 2.69 -15.92 -24.96
#